data_AF-A0A524Q511-F1
#
_entry.id   AF-A0A524Q511-F1
#
_cell.length_a   1.000
_cell.length_b   1.000
_cell.length_c   1.000
_cell.angle_alpha   90.00
_cell.angle_beta   90.00
_cell.angle_gamma   90.00
#
_symmetry.space_group_name_H-M   'P 1'
#
loop_
_entity.id
_entity.type
_entity.pdbx_description
1 polymer ?
#
loop_
_entity_poly.entity_id
_entity_poly.type
_entity_poly.pdbx_seq_one_letter_code
_entity_poly.pdbx_strand_id
1 'polypeptide(L)'
;MIKLGDNVISHAGETFVDTDGTTRRLNLEYIKIVVRKSPKTGAVFPAEWDIIISSLDLQLHILPVLTEQELRLKPVTYWEGAVKVSGTRNDNMIYGKG
;
A
#
# COMPACT_ATOMS: atom_id res chain seq x y z
N MET A 1 0.22 -3.94 -13.25
CA MET A 1 -0.25 -3.09 -14.36
C MET A 1 -0.36 -3.95 -15.60
N ILE A 2 -1.55 -4.10 -16.17
CA ILE A 2 -1.72 -4.74 -17.49
C ILE A 2 -1.93 -3.60 -18.48
N LYS A 3 -1.08 -3.52 -19.51
CA LYS A 3 -1.15 -2.48 -20.53
C LYS A 3 -1.92 -3.03 -21.74
N LEU A 4 -3.08 -2.46 -22.03
CA LEU A 4 -3.84 -2.71 -23.26
C LEU A 4 -3.92 -1.38 -24.03
N GLY A 5 -2.96 -1.15 -24.92
CA GLY A 5 -2.83 0.10 -25.69
C GLY A 5 -2.30 1.30 -24.88
N ASP A 6 -2.59 2.52 -25.36
CA ASP A 6 -2.20 3.80 -24.71
C ASP A 6 -3.04 4.14 -23.47
N ASN A 7 -4.05 3.33 -23.16
CA ASN A 7 -4.86 3.47 -21.96
C ASN A 7 -4.22 2.67 -20.82
N VAL A 8 -3.75 3.37 -19.79
CA VAL A 8 -3.42 2.75 -18.50
C VAL A 8 -4.74 2.42 -17.81
N ILE A 9 -5.17 1.16 -17.92
CA ILE A 9 -6.28 0.68 -17.09
C ILE A 9 -5.67 0.26 -15.74
N SER A 10 -5.89 1.09 -14.72
CA SER A 10 -5.61 0.73 -13.33
C SER A 10 -6.49 -0.45 -12.95
N HIS A 11 -5.92 -1.65 -13.00
CA HIS A 11 -6.48 -2.82 -12.35
C HIS A 11 -5.77 -3.00 -11.04
N ALA A 12 -6.52 -2.97 -9.96
CA ALA A 12 -6.04 -3.39 -8.67
C ALA A 12 -6.98 -4.46 -8.11
N GLY A 13 -6.36 -5.36 -7.36
CA GLY A 13 -6.89 -6.65 -6.94
C GLY A 13 -7.30 -6.66 -5.49
N GLU A 14 -7.96 -5.62 -4.97
CA GLU A 14 -8.07 -5.44 -3.53
C GLU A 14 -9.17 -6.31 -2.93
N THR A 15 -8.75 -7.20 -2.05
CA THR A 15 -9.65 -8.07 -1.28
C THR A 15 -9.39 -7.80 0.18
N PHE A 16 -10.44 -7.43 0.91
CA PHE A 16 -10.42 -7.39 2.35
C PHE A 16 -10.95 -8.71 2.90
N VAL A 17 -10.25 -9.31 3.85
CA VAL A 17 -10.69 -10.54 4.53
C VAL A 17 -10.99 -10.16 5.97
N ASP A 18 -12.25 -10.30 6.40
CA ASP A 18 -12.64 -10.02 7.78
C ASP A 18 -12.18 -11.15 8.72
N THR A 19 -12.28 -10.93 10.03
CA THR A 19 -11.80 -11.90 11.04
C THR A 19 -12.54 -13.24 11.00
N ASP A 20 -13.74 -13.28 10.43
CA ASP A 20 -14.54 -14.48 10.20
C ASP A 20 -14.19 -15.22 8.89
N GLY A 21 -13.23 -14.71 8.11
CA GLY A 21 -12.82 -15.26 6.82
C GLY A 21 -13.64 -14.76 5.63
N THR A 22 -14.65 -13.92 5.83
CA THR A 22 -15.45 -13.35 4.75
C THR A 22 -14.62 -12.42 3.89
N THR A 23 -14.62 -12.65 2.57
CA THR A 23 -13.91 -11.82 1.61
C THR A 23 -14.80 -10.75 1.01
N ARG A 24 -14.34 -9.50 0.97
CA ARG A 24 -14.99 -8.38 0.29
C ARG A 24 -14.07 -7.84 -0.78
N ARG A 25 -14.57 -7.73 -2.01
CA ARG A 25 -13.87 -6.99 -3.06
C ARG A 25 -13.99 -5.49 -2.78
N LEU A 26 -12.88 -4.77 -2.84
CA LEU A 26 -12.88 -3.31 -2.70
C LEU A 26 -12.92 -2.66 -4.09
N ASN A 27 -13.74 -1.62 -4.22
CA ASN A 27 -13.72 -0.77 -5.41
C ASN A 27 -12.59 0.26 -5.26
N LEU A 28 -11.83 0.44 -6.34
CA LEU A 28 -10.73 1.38 -6.46
C LEU A 28 -11.13 2.82 -6.09
N GLU A 29 -12.37 3.22 -6.38
CA GLU A 29 -12.87 4.57 -6.07
C GLU A 29 -12.88 4.88 -4.55
N TYR A 30 -12.91 3.85 -3.70
CA TYR A 30 -12.88 3.99 -2.25
C TYR A 30 -11.47 3.93 -1.66
N ILE A 31 -10.44 3.70 -2.49
CA ILE A 31 -9.07 3.52 -2.04
C ILE A 31 -8.26 4.75 -2.42
N LYS A 32 -7.70 5.40 -1.41
CA LYS A 32 -6.75 6.51 -1.59
C LYS A 32 -5.40 6.11 -1.02
N ILE A 33 -4.36 6.23 -1.83
CA ILE A 33 -2.97 5.97 -1.43
C ILE A 33 -2.18 7.26 -1.59
N VAL A 34 -1.53 7.71 -0.52
CA VAL A 34 -0.59 8.82 -0.52
C VAL A 34 0.80 8.27 -0.22
N VAL A 35 1.72 8.49 -1.16
CA VAL A 35 3.10 8.03 -1.08
C VAL A 35 3.99 9.17 -0.62
N ARG A 36 4.82 8.95 0.40
CA ARG A 36 5.86 9.90 0.80
C ARG A 36 7.16 9.64 0.05
N LYS A 37 7.86 10.72 -0.33
CA LYS A 37 9.13 10.67 -1.08
C LYS A 37 10.30 10.43 -0.15
N SER A 38 11.34 9.74 -0.65
CA SER A 38 12.60 9.61 0.07
C SER A 38 13.32 10.97 0.13
N PRO A 39 13.72 11.46 1.32
CA PRO A 39 14.45 12.72 1.45
C PRO A 39 15.90 12.63 0.96
N LYS A 40 16.49 11.43 0.83
CA LYS A 40 17.92 11.25 0.50
C LYS A 40 18.22 11.21 -0.99
N THR A 41 17.34 10.63 -1.79
CA THR A 41 17.60 10.39 -3.22
C THR A 41 16.62 11.11 -4.15
N GLY A 42 15.57 11.74 -3.60
CA GLY A 42 14.51 12.40 -4.36
C GLY A 42 13.65 11.45 -5.19
N ALA A 43 14.01 10.16 -5.22
CA ALA A 43 13.25 9.14 -5.90
C ALA A 43 11.94 8.88 -5.14
N VAL A 44 10.86 8.70 -5.90
CA VAL A 44 9.56 8.28 -5.39
C VAL A 44 9.62 6.77 -5.18
N PHE A 45 10.37 6.35 -4.16
CA PHE A 45 10.26 5.00 -3.64
C PHE A 45 9.29 5.04 -2.48
N PRO A 46 8.28 4.19 -2.49
CA PRO A 46 7.18 4.32 -1.57
C PRO A 46 7.68 3.68 -0.27
N ALA A 47 8.45 4.42 0.52
CA ALA A 47 8.97 3.94 1.80
C ALA A 47 7.88 4.00 2.88
N GLU A 48 7.03 5.02 2.83
CA GLU A 48 5.96 5.28 3.80
C GLU A 48 4.67 5.67 3.08
N TRP A 49 3.56 5.01 3.44
CA TRP A 49 2.24 5.20 2.81
C TRP A 49 1.18 5.56 3.84
N ASP A 50 0.30 6.45 3.43
CA ASP A 50 -1.01 6.60 4.05
C ASP A 50 -2.05 6.00 3.09
N ILE A 51 -2.79 4.98 3.56
CA ILE A 51 -3.86 4.32 2.81
C ILE A 51 -5.18 4.57 3.52
N ILE A 52 -6.18 5.05 2.78
CA ILE A 52 -7.55 5.26 3.26
C ILE A 52 -8.48 4.38 2.43
N ILE A 53 -9.32 3.60 3.10
CA ILE A 53 -10.38 2.79 2.48
C ILE A 53 -11.72 3.23 3.09
N SER A 54 -12.38 4.19 2.45
CA SER A 54 -13.55 4.86 3.01
C SER A 54 -14.74 3.93 3.23
N SER A 55 -14.90 2.90 2.39
CA SER A 55 -15.98 1.91 2.52
C SER A 55 -15.85 1.00 3.76
N LEU A 56 -14.70 1.02 4.43
CA LEU A 56 -14.42 0.25 5.63
C LEU A 56 -14.15 1.12 6.87
N ASP A 57 -14.28 2.45 6.73
CA ASP A 57 -13.80 3.44 7.70
C ASP A 57 -12.40 3.09 8.24
N LEU A 58 -11.49 2.83 7.29
CA LEU A 58 -10.16 2.30 7.55
C LEU A 58 -9.11 3.30 7.10
N GLN A 59 -8.20 3.64 8.02
CA GLN A 59 -7.04 4.47 7.75
C GLN A 59 -5.80 3.75 8.23
N LEU A 60 -4.80 3.60 7.35
CA LEU A 60 -3.57 2.89 7.61
C LEU A 60 -2.37 3.78 7.32
N HIS A 61 -1.41 3.71 8.22
CA HIS A 61 -0.09 4.24 8.09
C HIS A 61 0.91 3.08 8.01
N ILE A 62 1.67 3.03 6.92
CA ILE A 62 2.58 1.94 6.60
C ILE A 62 4.00 2.51 6.63
N LEU A 63 4.83 1.94 7.50
CA LEU A 63 6.22 2.33 7.69
C LEU A 63 7.14 1.16 7.36
N PRO A 64 8.29 1.40 6.71
CA PRO A 64 9.24 0.34 6.45
C PRO A 64 9.97 0.00 7.75
N VAL A 65 10.22 -1.29 8.00
CA VAL A 65 10.98 -1.73 9.18
C VAL A 65 12.43 -1.25 9.09
N LEU A 66 12.98 -1.21 7.87
CA LEU A 66 14.31 -0.71 7.56
C LEU A 66 14.18 0.35 6.45
N THR A 67 14.93 1.45 6.59
CA THR A 67 14.88 2.57 5.63
C THR A 67 15.41 2.21 4.24
N GLU A 68 16.28 1.19 4.14
CA GLU A 68 16.94 0.79 2.89
C GLU A 68 16.65 -0.70 2.61
N GLN A 69 15.60 -0.98 1.84
CA GLN A 69 15.23 -2.33 1.39
C GLN A 69 15.15 -2.38 -0.14
N GLU A 70 15.98 -1.56 -0.79
CA GLU A 70 16.10 -1.52 -2.24
C GLU A 70 17.01 -2.66 -2.72
N LEU A 71 16.46 -3.53 -3.55
CA LEU A 71 17.18 -4.58 -4.24
C LEU A 71 17.55 -4.10 -5.65
N ARG A 72 18.85 -3.87 -5.86
CA ARG A 72 19.41 -3.38 -7.13
C ARG A 72 19.78 -4.53 -8.05
N LEU A 73 18.78 -5.11 -8.70
CA LEU A 73 19.00 -6.11 -9.75
C LEU A 73 19.14 -5.42 -11.11
N LYS A 74 19.83 -6.05 -12.05
CA LYS A 74 19.85 -5.60 -13.45
C LYS A 74 18.94 -6.52 -14.26
N PRO A 75 18.01 -5.99 -15.09
CA PRO A 75 17.80 -4.58 -15.42
C PRO A 75 16.80 -3.83 -14.50
N VAL A 76 16.27 -4.47 -13.46
CA VAL A 76 15.17 -3.94 -12.63
C VAL A 76 15.61 -3.69 -11.19
N THR A 77 15.47 -2.46 -10.72
CA THR A 77 15.52 -2.16 -9.29
C THR A 77 14.14 -2.38 -8.68
N TYR A 78 14.07 -3.10 -7.57
CA TYR A 78 12.83 -3.42 -6.86
C TYR A 78 12.98 -3.08 -5.38
N TRP A 79 11.86 -2.73 -4.73
CA TRP A 79 11.82 -2.58 -3.28
C TRP A 79 11.05 -3.77 -2.72
N GLU A 80 11.71 -4.58 -1.91
CA GLU A 80 11.11 -5.71 -1.21
C GLU A 80 11.45 -5.55 0.25
N GLY A 81 10.48 -5.10 1.04
CA GLY A 81 10.78 -4.74 2.40
C GLY A 81 9.66 -5.01 3.37
N ALA A 82 10.06 -5.49 4.55
CA ALA A 82 9.16 -5.65 5.68
C ALA A 82 8.62 -4.28 6.11
N VAL A 83 7.34 -4.24 6.46
CA VAL A 83 6.61 -3.05 6.91
C VAL A 83 5.93 -3.28 8.25
N LYS A 84 5.79 -2.20 9.01
CA LYS A 84 4.86 -2.10 10.13
C LYS A 84 3.66 -1.30 9.68
N VAL A 85 2.49 -1.74 10.10
CA VAL A 85 1.22 -1.09 9.81
C VAL A 85 0.59 -0.66 11.13
N SER A 86 0.11 0.58 11.19
CA SER A 86 -0.70 1.10 12.29
C SER A 86 -1.84 1.92 11.72
N GLY A 87 -2.97 1.99 12.41
CA GLY A 87 -4.10 2.72 11.86
C GLY A 87 -5.34 2.67 12.72
N THR A 88 -6.46 3.07 12.14
CA THR A 88 -7.78 3.01 12.76
C THR A 88 -8.78 2.30 11.84
N ARG A 89 -9.69 1.53 12.44
CA ARG A 89 -10.89 0.99 11.80
C ARG A 89 -12.10 1.29 12.68
N ASN A 90 -13.10 2.00 12.17
CA ASN A 90 -14.24 2.43 12.99
C ASN A 90 -13.78 3.08 14.31
N ASP A 91 -12.85 4.05 14.21
CA ASP A 91 -12.17 4.72 15.33
C ASP A 91 -11.36 3.83 16.31
N ASN A 92 -11.26 2.52 16.07
CA ASN A 92 -10.48 1.62 16.90
C ASN A 92 -9.05 1.45 16.36
N MET A 93 -8.06 1.59 17.24
CA MET A 93 -6.66 1.40 16.88
C MET A 93 -6.37 -0.04 16.47
N ILE A 94 -5.66 -0.20 15.36
CA ILE A 94 -5.23 -1.49 14.81
C ILE A 94 -3.74 -1.45 14.45
N TYR A 95 -3.11 -2.62 14.49
CA TYR A 95 -1.70 -2.81 14.18
C TYR A 95 -1.48 -4.08 13.36
N GLY A 96 -0.47 -4.06 12.52
CA GLY A 96 -0.11 -5.18 11.66
C GLY A 96 1.36 -5.13 11.23
N LYS A 97 1.76 -6.17 10.50
CA LYS A 97 3.09 -6.29 9.87
C LYS A 97 2.91 -7.01 8.53
N GLY A 98 3.82 -6.75 7.60
CA GLY A 98 3.86 -7.38 6.27
C GLY A 98 5.25 -7.30 5.66
#